data_AF-R1GZQ8-F1
#
_entry.id   AF-R1GZQ8-F1
#
_cell.length_a   1.000
_cell.length_b   1.000
_cell.length_c   1.000
_cell.angle_alpha   90.00
_cell.angle_beta   90.00
_cell.angle_gamma   90.00
#
_symmetry.space_group_name_H-M   'P 1'
#
loop_
_entity.id
_entity.type
_entity.pdbx_description
1 polymer ?
#
loop_
_entity_poly.entity_id
_entity_poly.type
_entity_poly.pdbx_seq_one_letter_code
_entity_poly.pdbx_strand_id
1 'polypeptide(L)'
;MLSASASLFSIIKLLGALYLIYLGVGLLRTRSGTPLDKREIKLAPLPYGRLFWQGFLTNMLNPKVALFFLAFVPQFIAPDAPQKALAFILLGCIFNLNGMIWCHLLALSTAFASSKLKVSAKLSRWLNRVMGGLFVVLGIRLATE
;
A
#
# COMPACT_ATOMS: atom_id res chain seq x y z
N MET A 1 -25.25 -17.18 -5.51
CA MET A 1 -23.97 -16.49 -5.83
C MET A 1 -23.16 -16.04 -4.61
N LEU A 2 -23.69 -16.08 -3.37
CA LEU A 2 -22.90 -15.77 -2.17
C LEU A 2 -21.94 -16.90 -1.72
N SER A 3 -22.25 -18.17 -1.98
CA SER A 3 -21.38 -19.29 -1.55
C SER A 3 -20.09 -19.41 -2.36
N ALA A 4 -20.12 -19.07 -3.65
CA ALA A 4 -18.90 -19.01 -4.48
C ALA A 4 -18.00 -17.83 -4.05
N SER A 5 -18.61 -16.72 -3.64
CA SER A 5 -17.90 -15.55 -3.09
C SER A 5 -17.24 -15.87 -1.75
N ALA A 6 -17.92 -16.59 -0.84
CA ALA A 6 -17.35 -16.97 0.45
C ALA A 6 -16.14 -17.92 0.31
N SER A 7 -16.23 -18.95 -0.55
CA SER A 7 -15.12 -19.87 -0.79
C SER A 7 -13.96 -19.20 -1.53
N LEU A 8 -14.23 -18.39 -2.56
CA LEU A 8 -13.20 -17.65 -3.29
C LEU A 8 -12.51 -16.62 -2.39
N PHE A 9 -13.28 -15.90 -1.57
CA PHE A 9 -12.75 -14.98 -0.57
C PHE A 9 -11.85 -15.71 0.44
N SER A 10 -12.26 -16.89 0.91
CA SER A 10 -11.46 -17.71 1.83
C SER A 10 -10.13 -18.18 1.20
N ILE A 11 -10.16 -18.58 -0.08
CA ILE A 11 -8.94 -18.96 -0.82
C ILE A 11 -8.00 -17.76 -0.96
N ILE A 12 -8.52 -16.61 -1.40
CA ILE A 12 -7.72 -15.38 -1.55
C ILE A 12 -7.14 -14.94 -0.19
N LYS A 13 -7.93 -15.05 0.88
CA LYS A 13 -7.52 -14.76 2.26
C LYS A 13 -6.38 -15.66 2.72
N LEU A 14 -6.48 -16.97 2.50
CA LEU A 14 -5.44 -17.93 2.85
C LEU A 14 -4.15 -17.70 2.04
N LEU A 15 -4.27 -17.44 0.73
CA LEU A 15 -3.13 -17.08 -0.13
C LEU A 15 -2.44 -15.80 0.35
N GLY A 16 -3.22 -14.77 0.70
CA GLY A 16 -2.71 -13.53 1.26
C GLY A 16 -1.99 -13.75 2.61
N ALA A 17 -2.56 -14.57 3.48
CA ALA A 17 -1.96 -14.92 4.76
C ALA A 17 -0.62 -15.65 4.61
N LEU A 18 -0.56 -16.66 3.73
CA LEU A 18 0.67 -17.38 3.41
C LEU A 18 1.74 -16.44 2.82
N TYR A 19 1.34 -15.53 1.93
CA TYR A 19 2.23 -14.55 1.33
C TYR A 19 2.82 -13.59 2.38
N LEU A 20 1.99 -13.07 3.30
CA LEU A 20 2.44 -12.21 4.40
C LEU A 20 3.41 -12.95 5.34
N ILE A 21 3.11 -14.19 5.71
CA ILE A 21 4.00 -15.02 6.53
C ILE A 21 5.32 -15.26 5.80
N TYR A 22 5.28 -15.59 4.50
CA TYR A 22 6.47 -15.78 3.68
C TYR A 22 7.36 -14.53 3.67
N LEU A 23 6.78 -13.35 3.40
CA LEU A 23 7.51 -12.08 3.43
C LEU A 23 8.08 -11.79 4.83
N GLY A 24 7.27 -12.00 5.87
CA GLY A 24 7.66 -11.76 7.26
C GLY A 24 8.82 -12.64 7.69
N VAL A 25 8.78 -13.94 7.40
CA VAL A 25 9.88 -14.89 7.66
C VAL A 25 11.14 -14.51 6.87
N GLY A 26 10.99 -14.03 5.64
CA GLY A 26 12.09 -13.49 4.85
C GLY A 26 12.82 -12.36 5.57
N LEU A 27 12.08 -11.37 6.09
CA LEU A 27 12.63 -10.24 6.84
C LEU A 27 13.25 -10.64 8.18
N LEU A 28 12.71 -11.66 8.86
CA LEU A 28 13.26 -12.18 10.12
C LEU A 28 14.60 -12.92 9.89
N ARG A 29 14.78 -13.53 8.73
CA ARG A 29 15.98 -14.32 8.37
C ARG A 29 17.12 -13.47 7.79
N THR A 30 16.89 -12.19 7.49
CA THR A 30 17.91 -11.29 6.92
C THR A 30 19.08 -11.11 7.90
N ARG A 31 20.28 -11.58 7.54
CA ARG A 31 21.51 -11.37 8.33
C ARG A 31 22.09 -9.98 8.07
N SER A 32 22.58 -9.31 9.12
CA SER A 32 23.33 -8.06 8.96
C SER A 32 24.57 -8.29 8.11
N GLY A 33 24.75 -7.48 7.08
CA GLY A 33 25.97 -7.48 6.27
C GLY A 33 25.82 -8.20 4.93
N THR A 34 24.71 -8.89 4.69
CA THR A 34 24.17 -8.89 3.33
C THR A 34 23.44 -7.55 3.20
N PRO A 35 23.93 -6.58 2.41
CA PRO A 35 22.96 -5.76 1.71
C PRO A 35 21.95 -6.76 1.13
N LEU A 36 20.66 -6.47 1.11
CA LEU A 36 19.83 -7.07 0.08
C LEU A 36 20.70 -7.05 -1.17
N ASP A 37 21.06 -8.25 -1.62
CA ASP A 37 22.11 -8.44 -2.61
C ASP A 37 21.97 -7.31 -3.60
N LYS A 38 23.05 -6.56 -3.83
CA LYS A 38 23.12 -5.59 -4.92
C LYS A 38 23.00 -6.31 -6.28
N ARG A 39 22.26 -7.41 -6.38
CA ARG A 39 21.09 -7.41 -7.25
C ARG A 39 20.26 -6.16 -6.95
N GLU A 40 20.78 -5.01 -7.40
CA GLU A 40 20.02 -4.20 -8.32
C GLU A 40 19.34 -5.21 -9.25
N ILE A 41 18.11 -5.61 -8.90
CA ILE A 41 17.17 -5.98 -9.92
C ILE A 41 17.10 -4.67 -10.68
N LYS A 42 17.96 -4.52 -11.69
CA LYS A 42 17.85 -3.50 -12.72
C LYS A 42 16.57 -3.86 -13.45
N LEU A 43 15.44 -3.65 -12.78
CA LEU A 43 14.16 -3.52 -13.40
C LEU A 43 14.40 -2.40 -14.38
N ALA A 44 14.42 -2.75 -15.67
CA ALA A 44 14.45 -1.74 -16.71
C ALA A 44 13.37 -0.71 -16.33
N PRO A 45 13.69 0.59 -16.29
CA PRO A 45 12.73 1.59 -15.88
C PRO A 45 11.46 1.38 -16.71
N LEU A 46 10.38 1.01 -16.02
CA LEU A 46 9.10 0.80 -16.70
C LEU A 46 8.72 2.13 -17.36
N PRO A 47 8.17 2.11 -18.59
CA PRO A 47 7.66 3.32 -19.20
C PRO A 47 6.66 3.98 -18.26
N TYR A 48 6.74 5.31 -18.07
CA TYR A 48 5.86 6.04 -17.16
C TYR A 48 4.38 5.75 -17.42
N GLY A 49 3.98 5.59 -18.70
CA GLY A 49 2.62 5.22 -19.07
C GLY A 49 2.18 3.85 -18.54
N ARG A 50 3.07 2.85 -18.52
CA ARG A 50 2.77 1.52 -17.96
C ARG A 50 2.60 1.58 -16.45
N LEU A 51 3.44 2.38 -15.77
CA LEU A 51 3.33 2.61 -14.33
C LEU A 51 2.02 3.34 -13.98
N PHE A 52 1.65 4.36 -14.76
CA PHE A 52 0.38 5.07 -14.62
C PHE A 52 -0.80 4.12 -14.76
N TRP A 53 -0.86 3.32 -15.84
CA TRP A 53 -1.97 2.38 -16.05
C TRP A 53 -2.04 1.30 -14.98
N GLN A 54 -0.89 0.78 -14.53
CA GLN A 54 -0.87 -0.18 -13.44
C GLN A 54 -1.45 0.43 -12.15
N GLY A 55 -1.02 1.63 -11.78
CA GLY A 55 -1.56 2.34 -10.62
C GLY A 55 -3.03 2.69 -10.75
N PHE A 56 -3.44 3.22 -11.91
CA PHE A 56 -4.81 3.58 -12.23
C PHE A 56 -5.74 2.37 -12.16
N LEU A 57 -5.40 1.27 -12.84
CA LEU A 57 -6.21 0.05 -12.81
C LEU A 57 -6.27 -0.55 -11.41
N THR A 58 -5.14 -0.56 -10.67
CA THR A 58 -5.14 -1.06 -9.28
C THR A 58 -6.05 -0.24 -8.39
N ASN A 59 -6.06 1.08 -8.55
CA ASN A 59 -6.92 1.98 -7.76
C ASN A 59 -8.40 1.84 -8.16
N MET A 60 -8.69 1.82 -9.47
CA MET A 60 -10.04 1.70 -10.02
C MET A 60 -10.69 0.34 -9.70
N LEU A 61 -9.90 -0.74 -9.71
CA LEU A 61 -10.36 -2.09 -9.35
C LEU A 61 -10.43 -2.32 -7.84
N ASN A 62 -10.02 -1.34 -7.01
CA ASN A 62 -10.10 -1.46 -5.56
C ASN A 62 -11.48 -0.99 -5.07
N PRO A 63 -12.43 -1.91 -4.79
CA PRO A 63 -13.78 -1.52 -4.38
C PRO A 63 -13.79 -0.74 -3.06
N LYS A 64 -12.74 -0.89 -2.23
CA LYS A 64 -12.62 -0.16 -0.97
C LYS A 64 -12.48 1.35 -1.18
N VAL A 65 -11.78 1.76 -2.23
CA VAL A 65 -11.60 3.19 -2.55
C VAL A 65 -12.96 3.78 -2.98
N ALA A 66 -13.65 3.11 -3.90
CA ALA A 66 -14.97 3.54 -4.35
C ALA A 66 -15.98 3.63 -3.18
N LEU A 67 -16.03 2.61 -2.32
CA LEU A 67 -16.90 2.60 -1.14
C LEU A 67 -16.55 3.72 -0.15
N PHE A 68 -15.27 3.98 0.09
CA PHE A 68 -14.84 5.09 0.94
C PHE A 68 -15.33 6.43 0.39
N PHE A 69 -15.11 6.71 -0.90
CA PHE A 69 -15.53 7.95 -1.51
C PHE A 69 -17.06 8.12 -1.50
N LEU A 70 -17.81 7.06 -1.82
CA LEU A 70 -19.27 7.11 -1.83
C LEU A 70 -19.85 7.26 -0.42
N ALA A 71 -19.20 6.68 0.59
CA ALA A 71 -19.66 6.79 1.98
C ALA A 71 -19.31 8.14 2.61
N PHE A 72 -18.10 8.65 2.40
CA PHE A 72 -17.60 9.83 3.11
C PHE A 72 -17.82 11.14 2.35
N VAL A 73 -17.57 11.20 1.04
CA VAL A 73 -17.56 12.49 0.32
C VAL A 73 -18.94 13.17 0.26
N PRO A 74 -20.06 12.45 0.01
CA PRO A 74 -21.38 13.09 0.01
C PRO A 74 -21.77 13.72 1.35
N GLN A 75 -21.20 13.25 2.47
CA GLN A 75 -21.48 13.81 3.80
C GLN A 75 -20.94 15.23 3.95
N PHE A 76 -19.98 15.65 3.13
CA PHE A 76 -19.41 16.99 3.12
C PHE A 76 -20.10 17.93 2.11
N ILE A 77 -21.12 17.44 1.39
CA ILE A 77 -21.88 18.22 0.41
C ILE A 77 -23.21 18.62 1.05
N ALA A 78 -23.47 19.93 1.12
CA ALA A 78 -24.72 20.43 1.68
C ALA A 78 -25.94 19.88 0.93
N PRO A 79 -27.03 19.49 1.61
CA PRO A 79 -28.21 18.90 0.96
C PRO A 79 -28.87 19.82 -0.08
N ASP A 80 -28.74 21.13 0.10
CA ASP A 80 -29.28 22.22 -0.73
C ASP A 80 -28.27 22.74 -1.77
N ALA A 81 -27.08 22.13 -1.89
CA ALA A 81 -26.08 22.57 -2.84
C ALA A 81 -26.60 22.50 -4.29
N PRO A 82 -26.52 23.60 -5.07
CA PRO A 82 -27.10 23.67 -6.41
C PRO A 82 -26.40 22.75 -7.43
N GLN A 83 -25.14 22.38 -7.19
CA GLN A 83 -24.35 21.52 -8.08
C GLN A 83 -23.56 20.46 -7.30
N LYS A 84 -24.25 19.44 -6.79
CA LYS A 84 -23.65 18.35 -5.98
C LYS A 84 -22.55 17.57 -6.71
N ALA A 85 -22.71 17.32 -8.02
CA ALA A 85 -21.71 16.62 -8.81
C ALA A 85 -20.40 17.41 -8.92
N LEU A 86 -20.48 18.73 -9.13
CA LEU A 86 -19.30 19.60 -9.16
C LEU A 86 -18.61 19.63 -7.80
N ALA A 87 -19.37 19.76 -6.71
CA ALA A 87 -18.83 19.71 -5.34
C ALA A 87 -18.12 18.39 -5.05
N PHE A 88 -18.68 17.26 -5.47
CA PHE A 88 -18.05 15.95 -5.34
C PHE A 88 -16.72 15.85 -6.10
N ILE A 89 -16.69 16.30 -7.36
CA ILE A 89 -15.46 16.32 -8.18
C ILE A 89 -14.40 17.20 -7.51
N LEU A 90 -14.78 18.39 -7.04
CA LEU A 90 -13.87 19.33 -6.40
C LEU A 90 -13.27 18.76 -5.11
N LEU A 91 -14.09 18.14 -4.25
CA LEU A 91 -13.62 17.44 -3.06
C LEU A 91 -12.68 16.28 -3.41
N GLY A 92 -12.99 15.53 -4.47
CA GLY A 92 -12.11 14.49 -5.00
C GLY A 92 -10.75 15.02 -5.48
N CYS A 93 -10.74 16.17 -6.16
CA CYS A 93 -9.50 16.85 -6.56
C CYS A 93 -8.69 17.32 -5.35
N ILE A 94 -9.33 17.93 -4.35
CA ILE A 94 -8.66 18.36 -3.11
C ILE A 94 -8.03 17.17 -2.40
N PHE A 95 -8.77 16.06 -2.26
CA PHE A 95 -8.25 14.82 -1.66
C PHE A 95 -7.02 14.30 -2.42
N ASN A 96 -7.09 14.24 -3.75
CA ASN A 96 -5.97 13.77 -4.58
C ASN A 96 -4.75 14.69 -4.48
N LEU A 97 -4.94 16.01 -4.48
CA LEU A 97 -3.86 16.97 -4.30
C LEU A 97 -3.18 16.81 -2.94
N ASN A 98 -3.96 16.64 -1.87
CA ASN A 98 -3.42 16.40 -0.53
C ASN A 98 -2.60 15.10 -0.48
N GLY A 99 -3.17 14.01 -1.02
CA GLY A 99 -2.47 12.73 -1.13
C GLY A 99 -1.19 12.83 -1.96
N MET A 100 -1.22 13.59 -3.06
CA MET A 100 -0.05 13.83 -3.90
C MET A 100 1.04 14.57 -3.14
N ILE A 101 0.71 15.65 -2.43
CA ILE A 101 1.66 16.40 -1.60
C ILE A 101 2.29 15.48 -0.55
N TRP A 102 1.47 14.71 0.18
CA TRP A 102 1.95 13.78 1.19
C TRP A 102 2.89 12.71 0.62
N CYS A 103 2.50 12.09 -0.50
CA CYS A 103 3.33 11.08 -1.18
C CYS A 103 4.66 11.65 -1.67
N HIS A 104 4.66 12.87 -2.22
CA HIS A 104 5.90 13.54 -2.65
C HIS A 104 6.80 13.89 -1.47
N LEU A 105 6.22 14.41 -0.38
CA LEU A 105 6.98 14.68 0.85
C LEU A 105 7.61 13.39 1.40
N LEU A 106 6.87 12.29 1.44
CA LEU A 106 7.38 11.00 1.88
C LEU A 106 8.49 10.46 0.95
N ALA A 107 8.29 10.56 -0.37
CA ALA A 107 9.27 10.11 -1.36
C ALA A 107 10.58 10.91 -1.26
N LEU A 108 10.49 12.24 -1.19
CA LEU A 108 11.65 13.13 -1.03
C LEU A 108 12.35 12.90 0.31
N SER A 109 11.58 12.75 1.39
CA SER A 109 12.13 12.48 2.72
C SER A 109 12.87 11.14 2.75
N THR A 110 12.33 10.11 2.11
CA THR A 110 12.96 8.78 2.03
C THR A 110 14.20 8.80 1.14
N ALA A 111 14.18 9.53 0.02
CA ALA A 111 15.34 9.69 -0.85
C ALA A 111 16.49 10.45 -0.16
N PHE A 112 16.16 11.51 0.58
CA PHE A 112 17.11 12.24 1.40
C PHE A 112 17.65 11.38 2.55
N ALA A 113 16.78 10.68 3.27
CA ALA A 113 17.17 9.76 4.34
C ALA A 113 18.10 8.66 3.81
N SER A 114 17.78 8.05 2.67
CA SER A 114 18.57 6.97 2.08
C SER A 114 19.95 7.44 1.57
N SER A 115 20.06 8.68 1.11
CA SER A 115 21.32 9.26 0.61
C SER A 115 22.20 9.86 1.71
N LYS A 116 21.61 10.40 2.79
CA LYS A 116 22.34 11.12 3.84
C LYS A 116 22.42 10.40 5.18
N LEU A 117 21.47 9.53 5.52
CA LEU A 117 21.48 8.79 6.78
C LEU A 117 22.21 7.45 6.61
N LYS A 118 23.34 7.30 7.29
CA LYS A 118 24.02 6.01 7.44
C LYS A 118 23.28 5.19 8.48
N VAL A 119 22.25 4.44 8.06
CA VAL A 119 21.54 3.50 8.94
C VAL A 119 22.50 2.39 9.36
N SER A 120 22.74 2.26 10.67
CA SER A 120 23.62 1.22 11.19
C SER A 120 23.05 -0.18 10.90
N ALA A 121 23.92 -1.17 10.70
CA ALA A 121 23.52 -2.55 10.48
C ALA A 121 22.64 -3.11 11.63
N LYS A 122 22.85 -2.61 12.86
CA LYS A 122 22.03 -2.96 14.02
C LYS A 122 20.60 -2.41 13.91
N LEU A 123 20.45 -1.13 13.54
CA LEU A 123 19.14 -0.50 13.35
C LEU A 123 18.37 -1.15 12.19
N SER A 124 19.03 -1.39 11.05
CA SER A 124 18.42 -2.09 9.91
C SER A 124 17.93 -3.50 10.29
N ARG A 125 18.70 -4.27 11.07
CA ARG A 125 18.25 -5.56 11.60
C ARG A 125 17.01 -5.44 12.49
N TRP A 126 17.01 -4.45 13.38
CA TRP A 126 15.90 -4.26 14.30
C TRP A 126 14.62 -3.89 13.53
N LEU A 127 14.71 -2.97 12.57
CA LEU A 127 13.61 -2.60 11.68
C LEU A 127 13.08 -3.80 10.88
N ASN A 128 13.96 -4.59 10.27
CA ASN A 128 13.57 -5.81 9.56
C ASN A 128 12.87 -6.81 10.48
N ARG A 129 13.34 -6.97 11.73
CA ARG A 129 12.71 -7.87 12.70
C ARG A 129 11.31 -7.41 13.11
N VAL A 130 11.14 -6.10 13.35
CA VAL A 130 9.84 -5.52 13.71
C VAL A 130 8.86 -5.65 12.54
N MET A 131 9.26 -5.28 11.33
CA MET A 131 8.41 -5.44 10.14
C MET A 131 8.09 -6.91 9.85
N GLY A 132 9.09 -7.79 9.97
CA GLY A 132 8.92 -9.22 9.77
C GLY A 132 7.94 -9.84 10.77
N GLY A 133 8.07 -9.48 12.05
CA GLY A 133 7.14 -9.87 13.10
C GLY A 133 5.72 -9.35 12.84
N LEU A 134 5.59 -8.09 12.43
CA LEU A 134 4.30 -7.50 12.08
C LEU A 134 3.63 -8.25 10.92
N PHE A 135 4.36 -8.57 9.85
CA PHE A 135 3.80 -9.33 8.72
C PHE A 135 3.40 -10.76 9.09
N VAL A 136 4.17 -11.45 9.95
CA VAL A 136 3.76 -12.77 10.45
C VAL A 136 2.49 -12.67 11.30
N VAL A 137 2.42 -11.70 12.22
CA VAL A 137 1.23 -11.48 13.06
C VAL A 137 0.01 -11.14 12.20
N LEU A 138 0.16 -10.25 11.22
CA LEU A 138 -0.92 -9.88 10.29
C LEU A 138 -1.35 -11.08 9.43
N GLY A 139 -0.40 -11.90 8.96
CA GLY A 139 -0.72 -13.12 8.21
C GLY A 139 -1.48 -14.15 9.05
N ILE A 140 -1.07 -14.38 10.30
CA ILE A 140 -1.80 -15.28 11.23
C ILE A 140 -3.18 -14.73 11.54
N ARG A 141 -3.31 -13.43 11.84
CA ARG A 141 -4.61 -12.76 12.04
C ARG A 141 -5.49 -12.90 10.82
N LEU A 142 -4.95 -12.66 9.63
CA LEU A 142 -5.68 -12.82 8.38
C LEU A 142 -6.11 -14.27 8.13
N ALA A 143 -5.38 -15.28 8.62
CA ALA A 143 -5.81 -16.68 8.50
C ALA A 143 -6.85 -17.10 9.55
N THR A 144 -7.00 -16.36 10.64
CA THR A 144 -7.81 -16.73 11.82
C THR A 144 -9.09 -15.92 11.98
N GLU A 145 -9.19 -14.75 11.34
CA GLU A 145 -10.49 -14.12 11.07
C GLU A 145 -11.28 -14.90 10.02
#